data_AF-A0A520SA00-F1
#
_entry.id   AF-A0A520SA00-F1
#
_cell.length_a   1.000
_cell.length_b   1.000
_cell.length_c   1.000
_cell.angle_alpha   90.00
_cell.angle_beta   90.00
_cell.angle_gamma   90.00
#
_symmetry.space_group_name_H-M   'P 1'
#
loop_
_entity.id
_entity.type
_entity.pdbx_description
1 polymer ?
#
loop_
_entity_poly.entity_id
_entity_poly.type
_entity_poly.pdbx_seq_one_letter_code
_entity_poly.pdbx_strand_id
1 'polypeptide(L)'
;MVEQLRPGLNRRQVRYIMGTPLIEDSFNENRWDYRYLLRNGNESLSETQLTLWFEGDELARVEGADAPDWDKPQSDESDPVAPSDS
;
A
#
# COMPACT_ATOMS: atom_id res chain seq x y z
N MET A 1 4.86 -5.71 -0.52
CA MET A 1 3.72 -5.94 0.41
C MET A 1 2.62 -4.92 0.17
N VAL A 2 2.93 -3.62 0.31
CA VAL A 2 2.00 -2.52 0.05
C VAL A 2 1.45 -2.52 -1.40
N GLU A 3 2.29 -2.86 -2.38
CA GLU A 3 1.92 -3.01 -3.80
C GLU A 3 0.89 -4.13 -4.08
N GLN A 4 0.68 -5.05 -3.14
CA GLN A 4 -0.31 -6.13 -3.29
C GLN A 4 -1.71 -5.68 -2.87
N LEU A 5 -1.83 -4.52 -2.23
CA LEU A 5 -3.12 -3.95 -1.86
C LEU A 5 -3.84 -3.48 -3.12
N ARG A 6 -5.08 -3.93 -3.26
CA ARG A 6 -5.97 -3.57 -4.37
C ARG A 6 -7.32 -3.12 -3.83
N PRO A 7 -8.01 -2.20 -4.53
CA PRO A 7 -9.39 -1.89 -4.23
C PRO A 7 -10.26 -3.15 -4.24
N GLY A 8 -11.27 -3.21 -3.36
CA GLY A 8 -12.19 -4.34 -3.23
C GLY A 8 -11.68 -5.50 -2.37
N LEU A 9 -10.43 -5.46 -1.87
CA LEU A 9 -9.97 -6.45 -0.90
C LEU A 9 -10.71 -6.29 0.43
N ASN A 10 -11.15 -7.39 1.01
CA ASN A 10 -11.79 -7.33 2.31
C ASN A 10 -10.77 -7.12 3.45
N ARG A 11 -11.23 -6.65 4.61
CA ARG A 11 -10.39 -6.40 5.79
C ARG A 11 -9.51 -7.59 6.18
N ARG A 12 -10.01 -8.81 6.03
CA ARG A 12 -9.24 -10.04 6.34
C ARG A 12 -8.11 -10.28 5.36
N GLN A 13 -8.35 -10.05 4.06
CA GLN A 13 -7.32 -10.16 3.02
C GLN A 13 -6.25 -9.07 3.21
N VAL A 14 -6.66 -7.84 3.49
CA VAL A 14 -5.73 -6.75 3.79
C VAL A 14 -4.86 -7.09 5.01
N ARG A 15 -5.46 -7.64 6.07
CA ARG A 15 -4.74 -8.14 7.25
C ARG A 15 -3.79 -9.28 6.93
N TYR A 16 -4.15 -10.15 5.99
CA TYR A 16 -3.25 -11.22 5.58
C TYR A 16 -2.00 -10.70 4.86
N ILE A 17 -2.16 -9.64 4.06
CA ILE A 17 -1.07 -9.00 3.30
C ILE A 17 -0.19 -8.11 4.17
N MET A 18 -0.83 -7.26 4.99
CA MET A 18 -0.15 -6.23 5.80
C MET A 18 0.15 -6.71 7.23
N GLY A 19 -0.51 -7.75 7.71
CA GLY A 19 -0.46 -8.16 9.12
C GLY A 19 -1.56 -7.50 9.95
N THR A 20 -1.52 -7.76 11.26
CA THR A 20 -2.51 -7.24 12.21
C THR A 20 -2.29 -5.75 12.46
N PRO A 21 -3.30 -4.88 12.23
CA PRO A 21 -3.17 -3.47 12.57
C PRO A 21 -2.95 -3.32 14.08
N LEU A 22 -2.19 -2.29 14.49
CA LEU A 22 -1.93 -2.02 15.91
C LEU A 22 -3.19 -1.64 16.69
N ILE A 23 -4.25 -1.19 16.00
CA ILE A 23 -5.52 -0.77 16.59
C ILE A 23 -6.65 -1.30 15.70
N GLU A 24 -7.40 -2.28 16.21
CA GLU A 24 -8.76 -2.56 15.73
C GLU A 24 -9.70 -1.67 16.52
N ASP A 25 -9.97 -0.46 16.02
CA ASP A 25 -10.95 0.43 16.65
C ASP A 25 -12.35 -0.05 16.29
N SER A 26 -13.06 -0.64 17.27
CA SER A 26 -14.45 -1.10 17.12
C SER A 26 -15.43 0.06 16.80
N PHE A 27 -15.01 1.32 16.90
CA PHE A 27 -15.82 2.50 16.59
C PHE A 27 -15.44 3.15 15.25
N ASN A 28 -14.20 2.95 14.77
CA ASN A 28 -13.71 3.47 13.48
C ASN A 28 -13.29 2.32 12.57
N GLU A 29 -14.22 1.40 12.36
CA GLU A 29 -14.05 0.21 11.54
C GLU A 29 -13.55 0.49 10.10
N ASN A 30 -13.80 1.70 9.59
CA ASN A 30 -13.55 2.08 8.21
C ASN A 30 -12.16 2.67 7.95
N ARG A 31 -11.29 2.79 8.97
CA ARG A 31 -9.95 3.36 8.76
C ARG A 31 -8.88 2.60 9.54
N TRP A 32 -7.86 2.11 8.85
CA TRP A 32 -6.70 1.49 9.48
C TRP A 32 -5.42 2.28 9.19
N ASP A 33 -4.71 2.65 10.24
CA ASP A 33 -3.40 3.30 10.13
C ASP A 33 -2.29 2.27 10.39
N TYR A 34 -1.35 2.15 9.45
CA TYR A 34 -0.16 1.32 9.56
C TYR A 34 1.08 2.20 9.58
N ARG A 35 2.01 1.90 10.50
CA ARG A 35 3.32 2.55 10.58
C ARG A 35 4.39 1.48 10.61
N TYR A 36 5.25 1.48 9.58
CA TYR A 36 6.37 0.56 9.47
C TYR A 36 7.67 1.34 9.60
N LEU A 37 8.52 0.92 10.53
CA LEU A 37 9.91 1.36 10.56
C LEU A 37 10.78 0.26 9.98
N LEU A 38 11.41 0.54 8.84
CA LEU A 38 12.51 -0.26 8.36
C LEU A 38 13.78 0.19 9.07
N ARG A 39 14.36 -0.67 9.90
CA ARG A 39 15.63 -0.43 10.59
C ARG A 39 16.69 -1.40 10.09
N ASN A 40 17.89 -0.93 9.82
CA ASN A 40 19.06 -1.77 9.58
C ASN A 40 20.09 -1.49 10.66
N GLY A 41 20.15 -2.38 11.65
CA GLY A 41 20.95 -2.18 12.86
C GLY A 41 20.46 -0.99 13.69
N ASN A 42 21.35 -0.03 13.96
CA ASN A 42 21.05 1.19 14.71
C ASN A 42 20.46 2.32 13.86
N GLU A 43 20.41 2.17 12.54
CA GLU A 43 19.91 3.21 11.63
C GLU A 43 18.47 2.89 11.19
N SER A 44 17.59 3.88 11.34
CA SER A 44 16.25 3.85 10.75
C SER A 44 16.37 4.19 9.27
N LEU A 45 16.26 3.17 8.41
CA LEU A 45 16.34 3.30 6.95
C LEU A 45 15.11 4.01 6.38
N SER A 46 13.92 3.74 6.91
CA SER A 46 12.68 4.39 6.46
C SER A 46 11.59 4.29 7.52
N GLU A 47 10.78 5.34 7.66
CA GLU A 47 9.50 5.31 8.38
C GLU A 47 8.39 5.53 7.34
N THR A 48 7.65 4.46 7.06
CA THR A 48 6.50 4.50 6.15
C THR A 48 5.23 4.55 6.97
N GLN A 49 4.38 5.54 6.70
CA GLN A 49 3.03 5.63 7.22
C GLN A 49 2.02 5.44 6.10
N LEU A 50 1.06 4.53 6.32
CA LEU A 50 -0.02 4.20 5.40
C LEU A 50 -1.36 4.30 6.12
N THR A 51 -2.33 4.90 5.46
CA THR A 51 -3.72 5.00 5.91
C THR A 51 -4.60 4.28 4.91
N LEU A 52 -5.32 3.26 5.37
CA LEU A 52 -6.25 2.48 4.57
C LEU A 52 -7.67 2.89 4.93
N TRP A 53 -8.47 3.19 3.91
CA TRP A 53 -9.87 3.54 4.04
C TRP A 53 -10.72 2.42 3.47
N PHE A 54 -11.68 1.96 4.26
CA PHE A 54 -12.61 0.91 3.91
C PHE A 54 -14.02 1.49 3.76
N GLU A 55 -14.75 1.04 2.75
CA GLU A 55 -16.18 1.28 2.60
C GLU A 55 -16.91 -0.02 2.90
N GLY A 56 -17.56 -0.09 4.06
CA GLY A 56 -18.06 -1.37 4.58
C GLY A 56 -16.90 -2.32 4.88
N ASP A 57 -16.89 -3.51 4.26
CA ASP A 57 -15.82 -4.51 4.47
C ASP A 57 -14.71 -4.43 3.41
N GLU A 58 -14.82 -3.57 2.40
CA GLU A 58 -13.91 -3.54 1.26
C GLU A 58 -12.96 -2.33 1.28
N LEU A 59 -11.72 -2.54 0.84
CA LEU A 59 -10.72 -1.49 0.71
C LEU A 59 -11.10 -0.55 -0.43
N ALA A 60 -11.34 0.72 -0.10
CA ALA A 60 -11.70 1.76 -1.06
C ALA A 60 -10.52 2.63 -1.45
N ARG A 61 -9.65 2.98 -0.49
CA ARG A 61 -8.52 3.89 -0.73
C ARG A 61 -7.32 3.57 0.15
N VAL A 62 -6.13 3.88 -0.37
CA VAL A 62 -4.87 3.84 0.38
C VAL A 62 -4.19 5.20 0.25
N GLU A 63 -3.70 5.74 1.34
CA GLU A 63 -2.95 7.00 1.39
C GLU A 63 -1.61 6.78 2.11
N GLY A 64 -0.58 7.50 1.71
CA GLY A 64 0.75 7.40 2.31
C GLY A 64 1.86 7.50 1.27
N ALA A 65 3.10 7.60 1.74
CA ALA A 65 4.27 7.75 0.87
C ALA A 65 4.48 6.54 -0.07
N ASP A 66 4.14 5.34 0.40
CA ASP A 66 4.26 4.08 -0.34
C ASP A 66 2.90 3.55 -0.82
N ALA A 67 1.83 4.37 -0.80
CA ALA A 67 0.51 3.92 -1.23
C ALA A 67 0.53 3.49 -2.71
N PRO A 68 -0.07 2.35 -3.07
CA PRO A 68 -0.08 1.89 -4.45
C PRO A 68 -0.98 2.81 -5.26
N ASP A 69 -0.45 3.30 -6.38
CA ASP A 69 -1.18 4.13 -7.33
C ASP A 69 -1.82 3.22 -8.38
N TRP A 70 -2.93 2.59 -8.01
CA TRP A 70 -3.71 1.71 -8.89
C TRP A 70 -4.59 2.48 -9.88
N ASP A 71 -4.73 3.80 -9.72
CA ASP A 71 -5.55 4.69 -10.56
C ASP A 71 -4.75 5.31 -11.71
N LYS A 72 -3.41 5.13 -11.73
CA LYS A 72 -2.64 5.34 -12.94
C LYS A 72 -2.98 4.21 -13.91
N PRO A 73 -3.57 4.48 -15.10
CA PRO A 73 -3.47 3.51 -16.18
C PRO A 73 -1.99 3.21 -16.31
N GLN A 74 -1.66 1.94 -16.23
CA GLN A 74 -0.34 1.42 -16.53
C GLN A 74 -0.01 1.96 -17.93
N SER A 75 0.70 3.08 -17.98
CA SER A 75 1.34 3.53 -19.19
C SER A 75 2.34 2.44 -19.47
N ASP A 76 1.96 1.54 -20.37
CA ASP A 76 2.84 0.66 -21.10
C ASP A 76 3.94 1.52 -21.72
N GLU A 77 4.96 1.87 -20.94
CA GLU A 77 6.26 2.28 -21.46
C GLU A 77 7.18 1.07 -21.38
N SER A 78 6.71 -0.02 -22.00
CA SER A 78 7.58 -1.03 -22.56
C SER A 78 7.79 -0.67 -24.02
N ASP A 79 8.75 0.22 -24.29
CA ASP A 79 9.48 0.14 -25.55
C ASP A 79 10.95 0.50 -25.31
N PRO A 80 11.80 -0.51 -25.02
CA PRO A 80 13.23 -0.33 -25.09
C PRO A 80 13.65 -0.60 -26.55
N VAL A 81 13.84 0.45 -27.35
CA VAL A 81 14.72 0.33 -28.52
C VAL A 81 15.83 1.36 -28.40
N ALA A 82 16.96 0.83 -27.91
CA ALA A 82 18.27 1.43 -27.97
C ALA A 82 18.74 1.61 -29.45
N PRO A 83 19.84 2.33 -29.70
CA PRO A 83 20.04 3.17 -30.88
C PRO A 83 20.32 2.37 -32.15
N SER A 84 19.72 2.76 -33.27
CA SER A 84 20.19 2.34 -34.60
C SER A 84 21.27 3.31 -35.06
N ASP A 85 22.52 2.87 -34.91
CA ASP A 85 23.68 3.34 -35.67
C ASP A 85 23.39 3.24 -37.17
N SER A 86 23.60 4.32 -37.93
CA SER A 86 23.81 4.31 -39.40
C SER A 86 24.49 5.60 -39.85
#